data_AF-A0A8C9E4B9-F1
#
_entry.id   AF-A0A8C9E4B9-F1
#
_cell.length_a   1.000
_cell.length_b   1.000
_cell.length_c   1.000
_cell.angle_alpha   90.00
_cell.angle_beta   90.00
_cell.angle_gamma   90.00
#
_symmetry.space_group_name_H-M   'P 1'
#
loop_
_entity.id
_entity.type
_entity.pdbx_description
1 polymer ?
#
loop_
_entity_poly.entity_id
_entity_poly.type
_entity_poly.pdbx_seq_one_letter_code
_entity_poly.pdbx_strand_id
1 'polypeptide(L)'
;MKLVYKEEHPFETRCSEGKKIRKKYPDWVPVRVEKPPKPWIGDLDKKKYLVSSDLIVGQFYFLIQKQIHLRTEDALFFFVNNVIPPTSARMGQLFGKTNYCHLKN
;
A
#
# COMPACT_ATOMS: atom_id res chain seq x y z
N MET A 1 4.16 12.21 6.00
CA MET A 1 3.83 11.20 7.03
C MET A 1 5.00 10.24 7.16
N LYS A 2 5.47 9.98 8.39
CA LYS A 2 6.54 9.00 8.62
C LYS A 2 5.95 7.59 8.65
N LEU A 3 6.58 6.65 7.94
CA LEU A 3 6.18 5.23 7.93
C LEU A 3 7.12 4.48 8.86
N VAL A 4 6.56 3.85 9.90
CA VAL A 4 7.33 3.16 10.95
C VAL A 4 8.21 2.08 10.33
N TYR A 5 7.68 1.33 9.36
CA TYR A 5 8.46 0.30 8.67
C TYR A 5 9.69 0.84 7.94
N LYS A 6 9.61 2.06 7.38
CA LYS A 6 10.77 2.66 6.69
C LYS A 6 11.86 3.09 7.67
N GLU A 7 11.50 3.39 8.91
CA GLU A 7 12.44 3.75 9.98
C GLU A 7 13.12 2.50 10.56
N GLU A 8 12.35 1.42 10.78
CA GLU A 8 12.88 0.16 11.33
C GLU A 8 13.70 -0.66 10.32
N HIS A 9 13.41 -0.53 9.02
CA HIS A 9 14.02 -1.37 7.99
C HIS A 9 14.82 -0.52 7.00
N PRO A 10 16.15 -0.73 6.88
CA PRO A 10 16.99 -0.05 5.92
C PRO A 10 16.46 -0.19 4.48
N PHE A 11 16.80 0.78 3.64
CA PHE A 11 16.35 0.80 2.26
C PHE A 11 16.78 -0.45 1.46
N GLU A 12 18.03 -0.89 1.65
CA GLU A 12 18.60 -2.02 0.91
C GLU A 12 17.87 -3.33 1.20
N THR A 13 17.52 -3.58 2.46
CA THR A 13 16.79 -4.79 2.86
C THR A 13 15.39 -4.78 2.26
N ARG A 14 14.70 -3.63 2.30
CA ARG A 14 13.37 -3.45 1.69
C ARG A 14 13.38 -3.64 0.17
N CYS A 15 14.35 -3.04 -0.53
CA CYS A 15 14.49 -3.15 -1.99
C CYS A 15 14.84 -4.61 -2.38
N SER A 16 15.68 -5.30 -1.61
CA SER A 16 16.00 -6.73 -1.82
C SER A 16 14.78 -7.64 -1.62
N GLU A 17 14.01 -7.46 -0.54
CA GLU A 17 12.77 -8.21 -0.27
C GLU A 17 11.74 -7.99 -1.40
N GLY A 18 11.51 -6.73 -1.79
CA GLY A 18 10.60 -6.39 -2.88
C GLY A 18 10.99 -7.03 -4.22
N LYS A 19 12.29 -7.00 -4.57
CA LYS A 19 12.81 -7.65 -5.80
C LYS A 19 12.59 -9.16 -5.78
N LYS A 20 12.83 -9.83 -4.65
CA LYS A 20 12.62 -11.28 -4.50
C LYS A 20 11.15 -11.65 -4.70
N ILE A 21 10.22 -10.92 -4.09
CA ILE A 21 8.77 -11.17 -4.25
C ILE A 21 8.33 -10.92 -5.69
N ARG A 22 8.81 -9.85 -6.33
CA ARG A 22 8.48 -9.56 -7.74
C ARG A 22 9.00 -10.62 -8.72
N LYS A 23 10.18 -11.20 -8.46
CA LYS A 23 10.69 -12.31 -9.25
C LYS A 23 9.84 -13.57 -9.10
N LYS A 24 9.29 -13.80 -7.90
CA LYS A 24 8.43 -14.95 -7.60
C LYS A 24 7.00 -14.78 -8.13
N TYR A 25 6.47 -13.56 -8.10
CA TYR A 25 5.11 -13.23 -8.49
C TYR A 25 5.12 -12.00 -9.43
N PRO A 26 5.42 -12.19 -10.73
CA PRO A 26 5.63 -11.08 -11.67
C PRO A 26 4.36 -10.25 -11.92
N ASP A 27 3.18 -10.86 -11.82
CA ASP A 27 1.90 -10.16 -12.03
C ASP A 27 1.34 -9.55 -10.74
N TRP A 28 2.07 -9.65 -9.63
CA TRP A 28 1.59 -9.21 -8.32
C TRP A 28 2.45 -8.11 -7.70
N VAL A 29 1.79 -7.13 -7.08
CA VAL A 29 2.40 -5.97 -6.45
C VAL A 29 2.40 -6.14 -4.92
N PRO A 30 3.57 -6.19 -4.27
CA PRO A 30 3.65 -6.12 -2.81
C PRO A 30 3.31 -4.72 -2.26
N VAL A 31 2.15 -4.57 -1.63
CA VAL A 31 1.71 -3.30 -1.03
C VAL A 31 1.84 -3.38 0.47
N ARG A 32 2.44 -2.36 1.09
CA ARG A 32 2.40 -2.18 2.55
C ARG A 32 1.47 -1.03 2.90
N VAL A 33 0.53 -1.27 3.79
CA VAL A 33 -0.44 -0.27 4.28
C VAL A 33 -0.15 0.01 5.74
N GLU A 34 -0.04 1.28 6.07
CA GLU A 34 0.07 1.76 7.45
C GLU A 34 -0.99 2.82 7.69
N LYS A 35 -1.63 2.75 8.86
CA LYS A 35 -2.54 3.80 9.31
C LYS A 35 -1.77 4.81 10.16
N PRO A 36 -2.23 6.08 10.20
CA PRO A 36 -1.76 7.02 11.20
C PRO A 36 -2.13 6.54 12.62
N PRO A 37 -1.41 6.98 13.66
CA PRO A 37 -1.71 6.68 15.06
C PRO A 37 -2.97 7.45 15.53
N LYS A 38 -4.11 7.13 14.91
CA LYS A 38 -5.42 7.73 15.19
C LYS A 38 -6.31 6.65 15.79
N PRO A 39 -6.83 6.84 17.02
CA PRO A 39 -7.54 5.79 17.75
C PRO A 39 -8.90 5.42 17.15
N TRP A 40 -9.50 6.30 16.33
CA TRP A 40 -10.82 6.06 15.71
C TRP A 40 -10.79 5.22 14.42
N ILE A 41 -9.60 4.86 13.91
CA ILE A 41 -9.47 4.00 12.74
C ILE A 41 -9.19 2.59 13.22
N GLY A 42 -10.04 1.63 12.82
CA GLY A 42 -9.87 0.21 13.10
C GLY A 42 -8.47 -0.30 12.71
N ASP A 43 -7.98 -1.28 13.45
CA ASP A 43 -6.66 -1.86 13.18
C ASP A 43 -6.66 -2.71 11.91
N LEU A 44 -5.50 -2.73 11.24
CA LEU A 44 -5.25 -3.62 10.11
C LEU A 44 -4.54 -4.88 10.64
N ASP A 45 -5.24 -6.02 10.63
CA ASP A 45 -4.66 -7.32 11.04
C ASP A 45 -3.37 -7.67 10.27
N LYS A 46 -3.29 -7.22 9.03
CA LYS A 46 -2.14 -7.42 8.14
C LYS A 46 -1.74 -6.09 7.53
N LYS A 47 -0.45 -5.78 7.56
CA LYS A 47 0.11 -4.57 6.93
C LYS A 47 0.73 -4.85 5.56
N LYS A 48 1.00 -6.11 5.22
CA LYS A 48 1.59 -6.52 3.93
C LYS A 48 0.52 -7.23 3.09
N TYR A 49 0.40 -6.82 1.83
CA TYR A 49 -0.54 -7.34 0.85
C TYR A 49 0.21 -7.69 -0.42
N LEU A 50 -0.25 -8.74 -1.10
CA LEU A 50 0.16 -9.06 -2.46
C LEU A 50 -1.09 -8.95 -3.32
N VAL A 51 -1.16 -7.91 -4.16
CA VAL A 51 -2.34 -7.61 -4.97
C VAL A 51 -2.04 -7.80 -6.44
N SER A 52 -3.05 -8.16 -7.25
CA SER A 52 -2.89 -8.23 -8.70
C SER A 52 -2.51 -6.85 -9.26
N SER A 53 -1.61 -6.83 -10.25
CA SER A 53 -1.23 -5.60 -10.95
C SER A 53 -2.42 -4.94 -11.65
N ASP A 54 -3.42 -5.73 -12.05
CA ASP A 54 -4.64 -5.25 -12.71
C ASP A 54 -5.76 -4.84 -11.76
N LEU A 55 -5.60 -5.07 -10.45
CA LEU A 55 -6.56 -4.61 -9.47
C LEU A 55 -6.70 -3.09 -9.57
N ILE A 56 -7.92 -2.58 -9.57
CA ILE A 56 -8.20 -1.15 -9.59
C ILE A 56 -8.06 -0.59 -8.17
N VAL A 57 -7.52 0.61 -8.02
CA VAL A 57 -7.34 1.28 -6.73
C VAL A 57 -8.65 1.36 -5.93
N GLY A 58 -9.77 1.71 -6.58
CA GLY A 58 -11.10 1.72 -5.95
C GLY A 58 -11.53 0.35 -5.40
N GLN A 59 -11.16 -0.75 -6.07
CA GLN A 59 -11.40 -2.09 -5.54
C GLN A 59 -10.53 -2.36 -4.31
N PHE A 60 -9.28 -1.87 -4.31
CA PHE A 60 -8.41 -1.98 -3.14
C PHE A 60 -8.92 -1.15 -1.95
N TYR A 61 -9.49 0.03 -2.18
CA TYR A 61 -10.21 0.81 -1.14
C TYR A 61 -11.28 -0.04 -0.46
N PHE A 62 -12.12 -0.70 -1.25
CA PHE A 62 -13.19 -1.54 -0.73
C PHE A 62 -12.68 -2.73 0.10
N LEU A 63 -11.58 -3.37 -0.34
CA LEU A 63 -10.95 -4.47 0.43
C LEU A 63 -10.48 -4.00 1.80
N ILE A 64 -9.80 -2.84 1.86
CA ILE A 64 -9.31 -2.30 3.12
C ILE A 64 -10.47 -1.81 3.99
N GLN A 65 -11.45 -1.10 3.43
CA GLN A 65 -12.64 -0.63 4.14
C GLN A 65 -13.36 -1.78 4.87
N LYS A 66 -13.53 -2.92 4.18
CA LYS A 66 -14.07 -4.14 4.78
C LYS A 66 -13.21 -4.68 5.92
N GLN A 67 -11.90 -4.70 5.76
CA GLN A 67 -10.99 -5.24 6.75
C GLN A 67 -10.99 -4.44 8.06
N ILE A 68 -11.06 -3.10 7.98
CA ILE A 68 -11.12 -2.23 9.17
C ILE A 68 -12.56 -2.02 9.69
N HIS A 69 -13.54 -2.73 9.12
CA HIS A 69 -14.97 -2.61 9.46
C HIS A 69 -15.48 -1.15 9.43
N LEU A 70 -14.97 -0.35 8.49
CA LEU A 70 -15.34 1.05 8.38
C LEU A 70 -16.73 1.18 7.74
N ARG A 71 -17.60 1.98 8.36
CA ARG A 71 -18.96 2.22 7.86
C ARG A 71 -18.92 2.92 6.51
N THR A 72 -19.96 2.75 5.71
CA THR A 72 -20.06 3.36 4.38
C THR A 72 -20.13 4.89 4.44
N GLU A 73 -20.65 5.44 5.54
CA GLU A 73 -20.69 6.89 5.81
C GLU A 73 -19.34 7.52 6.16
N ASP A 74 -18.36 6.71 6.61
CA ASP A 74 -17.06 7.20 7.02
C ASP A 74 -16.09 7.22 5.82
N ALA A 75 -15.36 8.32 5.67
CA ALA A 75 -14.44 8.50 4.54
C ALA A 75 -13.08 7.81 4.78
N LEU A 76 -12.58 7.08 3.77
CA LEU A 76 -11.25 6.49 3.73
C LEU A 76 -10.44 7.12 2.60
N PHE A 77 -9.19 7.51 2.88
CA PHE A 77 -8.26 8.05 1.90
C PHE A 77 -6.91 7.34 1.98
N PHE A 78 -6.40 6.90 0.84
CA PHE A 78 -5.02 6.46 0.68
C PHE A 78 -4.16 7.61 0.19
N PHE A 79 -2.90 7.54 0.61
CA PHE A 79 -1.86 8.46 0.17
C PHE A 79 -0.67 7.65 -0.34
N VAL A 80 -0.27 7.92 -1.58
CA VAL A 80 0.95 7.41 -2.18
C VAL A 80 1.81 8.63 -2.49
N ASN A 81 2.97 8.75 -1.82
CA ASN A 81 3.82 9.95 -1.89
C ASN A 81 3.07 11.26 -1.59
N ASN A 82 2.24 11.25 -0.55
CA ASN A 82 1.37 12.36 -0.15
C ASN A 82 0.31 12.78 -1.20
N VAL A 83 0.09 11.98 -2.25
CA VAL A 83 -0.95 12.23 -3.27
C VAL A 83 -2.02 11.16 -3.18
N ILE A 84 -3.28 11.55 -3.35
CA ILE A 84 -4.40 10.61 -3.44
C ILE A 84 -4.34 9.93 -4.82
N PRO A 85 -4.17 8.60 -4.89
CA PRO A 85 -4.13 7.91 -6.17
C PRO A 85 -5.50 7.96 -6.86
N PRO A 86 -5.56 8.08 -8.20
CA PRO A 86 -6.82 8.00 -8.93
C PRO A 86 -7.50 6.65 -8.68
N THR A 87 -8.79 6.66 -8.35
CA THR A 87 -9.55 5.44 -8.03
C THR A 87 -9.69 4.51 -9.22
N SER A 88 -9.61 5.02 -10.45
CA SER A 88 -9.64 4.26 -11.70
C SER A 88 -8.29 3.68 -12.12
N ALA A 89 -7.18 4.08 -11.47
CA ALA A 89 -5.86 3.56 -11.80
C ALA A 89 -5.71 2.10 -11.38
N ARG A 90 -4.83 1.37 -12.06
CA ARG A 90 -4.43 0.01 -11.68
C ARG A 90 -3.30 0.04 -10.65
N MET A 91 -3.28 -0.94 -9.73
CA MET A 91 -2.23 -1.06 -8.70
C MET A 91 -0.83 -1.17 -9.31
N GLY A 92 -0.70 -1.86 -10.46
CA GLY A 92 0.56 -1.95 -11.21
C GLY A 92 1.05 -0.61 -11.73
N GLN A 93 0.13 0.30 -12.13
CA GLN A 93 0.50 1.65 -12.60
C GLN A 93 0.99 2.53 -11.45
N LEU A 94 0.38 2.41 -10.27
CA LEU A 94 0.88 3.09 -9.08
C LEU A 94 2.28 2.58 -8.75
N PHE A 95 2.44 1.26 -8.77
CA PHE A 95 3.69 0.61 -8.42
C PHE A 95 4.86 0.99 -9.35
N GLY A 96 4.65 0.97 -10.68
CA GLY A 96 5.69 1.36 -11.65
C GLY A 96 6.10 2.84 -11.57
N LYS A 97 5.16 3.73 -11.21
CA LYS A 97 5.45 5.16 -10.94
C LYS A 97 6.24 5.33 -9.65
N THR A 98 5.97 4.48 -8.65
CA THR A 98 6.69 4.44 -7.37
C THR A 98 7.63 3.25 -7.32
N ASN A 99 8.69 3.24 -8.15
CA ASN A 99 9.69 2.18 -8.13
C ASN A 99 10.10 1.87 -6.67
N TYR A 100 10.04 0.58 -6.26
CA TYR A 100 10.39 0.09 -4.90
C TYR A 100 11.71 0.66 -4.37
N CYS A 101 12.59 1.07 -5.28
CA CYS A 101 13.95 1.50 -5.00
C CYS A 101 14.17 3.04 -5.10
N HIS A 102 13.13 3.88 -5.23
CA HIS A 102 13.33 5.34 -5.28
C HIS A 102 12.51 6.20 -4.31
N LEU A 103 11.85 5.64 -3.30
CA LEU A 103 11.33 6.47 -2.21
C LEU A 103 12.40 6.75 -1.14
N LYS A 104 13.50 7.39 -1.57
CA LYS A 104 14.24 8.32 -0.72
C LYS A 104 13.44 9.62 -0.75
N ASN A 105 13.09 10.10 0.44
CA ASN A 105 12.27 11.28 0.77
C ASN A 105 10.81 10.95 1.07
#